data_AF-A0A949GKC1-F1
#
_entry.id   AF-A0A949GKC1-F1
#
_cell.length_a   1.000
_cell.length_b   1.000
_cell.length_c   1.000
_cell.angle_alpha   90.00
_cell.angle_beta   90.00
_cell.angle_gamma   90.00
#
_symmetry.space_group_name_H-M   'P 1'
#
loop_
_entity.id
_entity.type
_entity.pdbx_description
1 polymer ?
#
loop_
_entity_poly.entity_id
_entity_poly.type
_entity_poly.pdbx_seq_one_letter_code
_entity_poly.pdbx_strand_id
1 'polypeptide(L)'
;VSVATKFFPVLLLIPILVIAARSNRSSNRYSVRYLGIFTGTWLVINLPVAITTPTGWWHFYKFNMERGPDWGSIWTALQFFGFKSGSSNYLSLLGTLAILAWVCVYLFGLKSTPTLAEVSFIVFASALILGKVYSPQYVLWLTALAVIALKTKQTLVMFWIWQIAELIYHVAIWQHLALLTNAHFGLSQAFYGAITLIRLAASIAMIYSLARQLRQARSTQGKPWDFLFETASTYP
;
A
#
# COMPACT_ATOMS: atom_id res chain seq x y z
N VAL A 1 19.94 -0.24 -6.87
CA VAL A 1 20.21 0.18 -5.47
C VAL A 1 18.96 0.77 -4.78
N SER A 2 18.32 1.82 -5.31
CA SER A 2 17.12 2.46 -4.70
C SER A 2 15.90 1.53 -4.45
N VAL A 3 15.73 0.47 -5.25
CA VAL A 3 14.68 -0.55 -5.06
C VAL A 3 15.01 -1.54 -3.93
N ALA A 4 16.30 -1.81 -3.67
CA ALA A 4 16.74 -2.73 -2.61
C ALA A 4 16.87 -2.04 -1.24
N THR A 5 16.99 -0.71 -1.21
CA THR A 5 17.09 0.09 0.03
C THR A 5 15.76 0.70 0.47
N LYS A 6 14.77 0.86 -0.43
CA LYS A 6 13.42 1.25 -0.01
C LYS A 6 12.68 0.07 0.62
N PHE A 7 11.92 0.33 1.67
CA PHE A 7 11.22 -0.69 2.47
C PHE A 7 10.10 -1.46 1.72
N PHE A 8 9.86 -1.19 0.44
CA PHE A 8 8.74 -1.81 -0.31
C PHE A 8 8.83 -3.32 -0.47
N PRO A 9 9.99 -3.92 -0.80
CA PRO A 9 10.10 -5.38 -0.85
C PRO A 9 9.84 -6.04 0.51
N VAL A 10 10.16 -5.35 1.62
CA VAL A 10 9.88 -5.83 2.98
C VAL A 10 8.39 -5.80 3.27
N LEU A 11 7.66 -4.79 2.81
CA LEU A 11 6.20 -4.76 2.94
C LEU A 11 5.52 -5.91 2.17
N LEU A 12 6.11 -6.36 1.06
CA LEU A 12 5.60 -7.51 0.28
C LEU A 12 5.96 -8.88 0.88
N LEU A 13 7.01 -8.97 1.71
CA LEU A 13 7.33 -10.20 2.44
C LEU A 13 6.17 -10.65 3.32
N ILE A 14 5.48 -9.71 3.97
CA ILE A 14 4.41 -10.00 4.93
C ILE A 14 3.22 -10.72 4.26
N PRO A 15 2.61 -10.21 3.18
CA PRO A 15 1.60 -10.92 2.40
C PRO A 15 2.02 -12.35 2.04
N ILE A 16 3.26 -12.53 1.57
CA ILE A 16 3.77 -13.82 1.10
C ILE A 16 3.89 -14.80 2.26
N LEU A 17 4.49 -14.38 3.37
CA LEU A 17 4.67 -15.21 4.56
C LEU A 17 3.33 -15.61 5.18
N VAL A 18 2.37 -14.68 5.25
CA VAL A 18 1.05 -14.96 5.82
C VAL A 18 0.25 -15.91 4.92
N ILE A 19 0.24 -15.69 3.61
CA ILE A 19 -0.42 -16.62 2.66
C ILE A 19 0.23 -18.01 2.75
N ALA A 20 1.55 -18.06 2.81
CA ALA A 20 2.27 -19.32 2.86
C ALA A 20 2.11 -20.04 4.21
N ALA A 21 1.99 -19.31 5.33
CA ALA A 21 1.66 -19.90 6.63
C ALA A 21 0.24 -20.49 6.69
N ARG A 22 -0.69 -19.95 5.89
CA ARG A 22 -2.07 -20.45 5.79
C ARG A 22 -2.22 -21.65 4.84
N SER A 23 -1.30 -21.85 3.92
CA SER A 23 -1.27 -23.01 3.02
C SER A 23 -0.55 -24.18 3.70
N ASN A 24 -1.05 -25.42 3.54
CA ASN A 24 -0.59 -26.63 4.23
C ASN A 24 0.94 -26.86 4.22
N ARG A 25 1.42 -27.78 5.08
CA ARG A 25 2.84 -28.16 5.35
C ARG A 25 3.87 -28.05 4.20
N SER A 26 3.50 -28.32 2.94
CA SER A 26 4.39 -28.16 1.77
C SER A 26 4.77 -26.69 1.50
N SER A 27 3.89 -25.76 1.87
CA SER A 27 4.05 -24.31 1.78
C SER A 27 5.20 -23.75 2.62
N ASN A 28 5.52 -24.39 3.75
CA ASN A 28 6.62 -23.95 4.62
C ASN A 28 7.98 -24.00 3.89
N ARG A 29 8.19 -24.99 3.02
CA ARG A 29 9.40 -25.06 2.17
C ARG A 29 9.48 -23.90 1.18
N TYR A 30 8.35 -23.47 0.63
CA TYR A 30 8.29 -22.31 -0.27
C TYR A 30 8.56 -21.01 0.48
N SER A 31 8.01 -20.82 1.69
CA SER A 31 8.31 -19.66 2.55
C SER A 31 9.80 -19.55 2.86
N VAL A 32 10.40 -20.65 3.32
CA VAL A 32 11.82 -20.69 3.68
C VAL A 32 12.70 -20.43 2.45
N ARG A 33 12.37 -21.04 1.31
CA ARG A 33 13.09 -20.81 0.06
C ARG A 33 12.96 -19.35 -0.40
N TYR A 34 11.77 -18.77 -0.30
CA TYR A 34 11.54 -17.37 -0.66
C TYR A 34 12.32 -16.42 0.26
N LEU A 35 12.27 -16.63 1.57
CA LEU A 35 13.06 -15.88 2.55
C LEU A 35 14.56 -16.02 2.27
N GLY A 36 15.03 -17.22 1.95
CA GLY A 36 16.43 -17.47 1.60
C GLY A 36 16.86 -16.72 0.35
N ILE A 37 16.07 -16.79 -0.73
CA ILE A 37 16.34 -16.06 -1.98
C ILE A 37 16.29 -14.55 -1.75
N PHE A 38 15.27 -14.06 -1.06
CA PHE A 38 15.13 -12.64 -0.72
C PHE A 38 16.34 -12.14 0.06
N THR A 39 16.66 -12.82 1.16
CA THR A 39 17.76 -12.43 2.06
C THR A 39 19.10 -12.54 1.37
N GLY A 40 19.34 -13.63 0.64
CA GLY A 40 20.57 -13.83 -0.14
C GLY A 40 20.74 -12.76 -1.22
N THR A 41 19.70 -12.47 -2.00
CA THR A 41 19.73 -11.41 -3.01
C THR A 41 19.95 -10.04 -2.38
N TRP A 42 19.27 -9.75 -1.27
CA TRP A 42 19.44 -8.48 -0.55
C TRP A 42 20.86 -8.31 -0.04
N LEU A 43 21.46 -9.36 0.55
CA LEU A 43 22.83 -9.36 1.05
C LEU A 43 23.83 -9.22 -0.11
N VAL A 44 23.71 -9.99 -1.18
CA VAL A 44 24.61 -9.90 -2.34
C VAL A 44 24.64 -8.49 -2.93
N ILE A 45 23.51 -7.77 -2.91
CA ILE A 45 23.42 -6.40 -3.43
C ILE A 45 23.90 -5.36 -2.40
N ASN A 46 23.50 -5.47 -1.12
CA ASN A 46 23.75 -4.43 -0.12
C ASN A 46 25.06 -4.60 0.65
N LEU A 47 25.46 -5.85 0.93
CA LEU A 47 26.62 -6.15 1.77
C LEU A 47 27.93 -5.59 1.17
N PRO A 48 28.21 -5.68 -0.14
CA PRO A 48 29.40 -5.06 -0.71
C PRO A 48 29.46 -3.56 -0.45
N VAL A 49 28.34 -2.86 -0.63
CA VAL A 49 28.24 -1.40 -0.41
C VAL A 49 28.35 -1.05 1.07
N ALA A 50 27.71 -1.84 1.95
CA ALA A 50 27.77 -1.64 3.38
C ALA A 50 29.20 -1.85 3.95
N ILE A 51 30.01 -2.72 3.32
CA ILE A 51 31.40 -2.96 3.71
C ILE A 51 32.35 -1.92 3.10
N THR A 52 32.23 -1.62 1.80
CA THR A 52 33.16 -0.70 1.11
C THR A 52 32.89 0.77 1.43
N THR A 53 31.62 1.13 1.64
CA THR A 53 31.20 2.51 1.93
C THR A 53 30.12 2.55 3.03
N PRO A 54 30.47 2.22 4.30
CA PRO A 54 29.49 2.14 5.39
C PRO A 54 28.74 3.45 5.65
N THR A 55 29.46 4.57 5.55
CA THR A 55 28.89 5.91 5.75
C THR A 55 27.86 6.26 4.68
N GLY A 56 28.15 5.95 3.41
CA GLY A 56 27.23 6.16 2.30
C GLY A 56 26.00 5.25 2.38
N TRP A 57 26.18 3.99 2.78
CA TRP A 57 25.08 3.06 3.02
C TRP A 57 24.15 3.58 4.14
N TRP A 58 24.72 4.03 5.27
CA TRP A 58 23.95 4.56 6.40
C TRP A 58 23.26 5.90 6.11
N HIS A 59 23.87 6.73 5.25
CA HIS A 59 23.36 8.06 4.93
C HIS A 59 21.90 8.06 4.49
N PHE A 60 21.49 7.07 3.70
CA PHE A 60 20.09 6.92 3.27
C PHE A 60 19.12 6.74 4.46
N TYR A 61 19.48 5.89 5.43
CA TYR A 61 18.64 5.63 6.60
C TYR A 61 18.58 6.86 7.51
N LYS A 62 19.74 7.46 7.79
CA LYS A 62 19.84 8.69 8.58
C LYS A 62 19.00 9.82 7.97
N PHE A 63 19.15 10.07 6.67
CA PHE A 63 18.36 11.08 5.95
C PHE A 63 16.85 10.83 6.05
N ASN A 64 16.42 9.57 5.92
CA ASN A 64 15.02 9.22 6.09
C ASN A 64 14.51 9.40 7.51
N MET A 65 15.35 9.23 8.53
CA MET A 65 14.97 9.46 9.94
C MET A 65 14.90 10.96 10.25
N GLU A 66 15.86 11.74 9.79
CA GLU A 66 16.01 13.15 10.13
C GLU A 66 15.06 14.08 9.35
N ARG A 67 14.67 13.72 8.12
CA ARG A 67 13.77 14.58 7.34
C ARG A 67 12.37 14.69 7.96
N GLY A 68 11.77 15.86 7.84
CA GLY A 68 10.37 16.08 8.17
C GLY A 68 9.41 15.29 7.27
N PRO A 69 8.09 15.40 7.51
CA PRO A 69 7.10 14.74 6.66
C PRO A 69 7.12 15.27 5.22
N ASP A 70 7.07 14.35 4.26
CA ASP A 70 7.04 14.69 2.83
C ASP A 70 5.67 15.22 2.41
N TRP A 71 5.69 15.96 1.29
CA TRP A 71 4.52 16.38 0.55
C TRP A 71 3.54 15.22 0.32
N GLY A 72 2.26 15.46 0.64
CA GLY A 72 1.21 14.46 0.46
C GLY A 72 1.08 13.45 1.58
N SER A 73 1.90 13.50 2.63
CA SER A 73 1.66 12.72 3.84
C SER A 73 0.50 13.31 4.64
N ILE A 74 -0.17 12.47 5.44
CA ILE A 74 -1.22 12.92 6.36
C ILE A 74 -0.69 13.98 7.34
N TRP A 75 0.56 13.84 7.76
CA TRP A 75 1.23 14.73 8.70
C TRP A 75 1.41 16.14 8.14
N THR A 76 1.85 16.27 6.89
CA THR A 76 1.99 17.56 6.22
C THR A 76 0.63 18.21 5.99
N ALA A 77 -0.39 17.45 5.58
CA ALA A 77 -1.74 17.98 5.41
C ALA A 77 -2.31 18.53 6.73
N LEU A 78 -2.13 17.80 7.84
CA LEU A 78 -2.53 18.24 9.17
C LEU A 78 -1.82 19.52 9.62
N GLN A 79 -0.53 19.66 9.30
CA GLN A 79 0.23 20.88 9.61
C GLN A 79 -0.33 22.12 8.90
N PHE A 80 -0.80 22.00 7.64
CA PHE A 80 -1.44 23.13 6.94
C PHE A 80 -2.74 23.60 7.58
N PHE A 81 -3.39 22.73 8.37
CA PHE A 81 -4.58 23.08 9.14
C PHE A 81 -4.27 23.41 10.61
N GLY A 82 -3.01 23.65 10.95
CA GLY A 82 -2.59 24.08 12.29
C GLY A 82 -2.31 22.96 13.29
N PHE A 83 -2.41 21.69 12.89
CA PHE A 83 -2.10 20.56 13.77
C PHE A 83 -0.61 20.23 13.72
N LYS A 84 0.10 20.54 14.81
CA LYS A 84 1.52 20.17 14.96
C LYS A 84 1.65 18.70 15.36
N SER A 85 1.92 17.83 14.40
CA SER A 85 2.34 16.46 14.69
C SER A 85 3.74 16.51 15.30
N GLY A 86 3.88 16.23 16.60
CA GLY A 86 5.18 16.22 17.28
C GLY A 86 6.16 15.21 16.66
N SER A 87 6.18 13.97 17.16
CA SER A 87 7.07 12.91 16.65
C SER A 87 6.43 12.14 15.49
N SER A 88 6.27 12.79 14.33
CA SER A 88 5.72 12.17 13.11
C SER A 88 6.46 10.90 12.69
N ASN A 89 7.76 10.82 12.95
CA ASN A 89 8.59 9.61 12.80
C ASN A 89 8.05 8.43 13.61
N TYR A 90 7.89 8.65 14.91
CA TYR A 90 7.45 7.62 15.84
C TYR A 90 6.00 7.21 15.56
N LEU A 91 5.13 8.18 15.31
CA LEU A 91 3.72 7.92 14.96
C LEU A 91 3.58 7.17 13.63
N SER A 92 4.39 7.50 12.62
CA SER A 92 4.41 6.77 11.35
C SER A 92 4.89 5.33 11.52
N LEU A 93 5.95 5.14 12.31
CA LEU A 93 6.48 3.80 12.60
C LEU A 93 5.45 2.97 13.35
N LEU A 94 4.88 3.51 14.43
CA LEU A 94 3.82 2.84 15.20
C LEU A 94 2.60 2.55 14.33
N GLY A 95 2.14 3.50 13.52
CA GLY A 95 1.03 3.29 12.59
C GLY A 95 1.33 2.17 11.60
N THR A 96 2.54 2.14 11.04
CA THR A 96 2.98 1.08 10.13
C THR A 96 3.01 -0.28 10.83
N LEU A 97 3.56 -0.37 12.04
CA LEU A 97 3.59 -1.63 12.79
C LEU A 97 2.17 -2.09 13.20
N ALA A 98 1.32 -1.16 13.63
CA ALA A 98 -0.06 -1.43 14.00
C ALA A 98 -0.87 -1.95 12.82
N ILE A 99 -0.72 -1.35 11.63
CA ILE A 99 -1.42 -1.86 10.44
C ILE A 99 -0.88 -3.20 10.00
N LEU A 100 0.43 -3.45 10.07
CA LEU A 100 1.00 -4.76 9.74
C LEU A 100 0.45 -5.83 10.69
N ALA A 101 0.40 -5.55 11.99
CA ALA A 101 -0.22 -6.44 12.97
C ALA A 101 -1.71 -6.66 12.68
N TRP A 102 -2.46 -5.60 12.40
CA TRP A 102 -3.88 -5.68 12.05
C TRP A 102 -4.12 -6.51 10.78
N VAL A 103 -3.33 -6.31 9.73
CA VAL A 103 -3.41 -7.09 8.49
C VAL A 103 -3.11 -8.55 8.77
N CYS A 104 -2.06 -8.87 9.52
CA CYS A 104 -1.78 -10.26 9.92
C CYS A 104 -2.98 -10.90 10.61
N VAL A 105 -3.54 -10.25 11.65
CA VAL A 105 -4.73 -10.75 12.37
C VAL A 105 -5.93 -10.90 11.43
N TYR A 106 -6.20 -9.89 10.59
CA TYR A 106 -7.28 -9.92 9.62
C TYR A 106 -7.15 -11.10 8.65
N LEU A 107 -5.94 -11.35 8.13
CA LEU A 107 -5.65 -12.43 7.18
C LEU A 107 -5.79 -13.83 7.80
N PHE A 108 -5.39 -14.01 9.07
CA PHE A 108 -5.61 -15.27 9.79
C PHE A 108 -7.09 -15.53 10.10
N GLY A 109 -7.89 -14.47 10.26
CA GLY A 109 -9.34 -14.58 10.41
C GLY A 109 -10.10 -14.87 9.11
N LEU A 110 -9.45 -14.77 7.94
CA LEU A 110 -10.08 -15.10 6.66
C LEU A 110 -10.20 -16.62 6.49
N LYS A 111 -11.33 -17.08 5.95
CA LYS A 111 -11.55 -18.50 5.66
C LYS A 111 -10.90 -18.94 4.35
N SER A 112 -10.98 -18.11 3.31
CA SER A 112 -10.31 -18.32 2.02
C SER A 112 -8.92 -17.71 2.01
N THR A 113 -8.02 -18.24 1.19
CA THR A 113 -6.70 -17.66 0.95
C THR A 113 -6.85 -16.47 -0.01
N PRO A 114 -6.56 -15.23 0.44
CA PRO A 114 -6.61 -14.06 -0.43
C PRO A 114 -5.48 -14.11 -1.46
N THR A 115 -5.66 -13.39 -2.57
CA THR A 115 -4.60 -13.29 -3.58
C THR A 115 -3.47 -12.39 -3.10
N LEU A 116 -2.26 -12.62 -3.62
CA LEU A 116 -1.11 -11.78 -3.29
C LEU A 116 -1.35 -10.30 -3.63
N ALA A 117 -2.05 -10.01 -4.74
CA ALA A 117 -2.35 -8.65 -5.16
C ALA A 117 -3.27 -7.91 -4.17
N GLU A 118 -4.34 -8.55 -3.70
CA GLU A 118 -5.28 -7.98 -2.73
C GLU A 118 -4.56 -7.61 -1.43
N VAL A 119 -3.78 -8.54 -0.88
CA VAL A 119 -3.07 -8.32 0.38
C VAL A 119 -1.95 -7.29 0.22
N SER A 120 -1.20 -7.36 -0.87
CA SER A 120 -0.11 -6.41 -1.17
C SER A 120 -0.65 -5.00 -1.33
N PHE A 121 -1.78 -4.81 -2.02
CA PHE A 121 -2.41 -3.50 -2.13
C PHE A 121 -2.79 -2.95 -0.77
N ILE A 122 -3.49 -3.74 0.07
CA ILE A 122 -3.94 -3.30 1.40
C ILE A 122 -2.73 -2.89 2.26
N VAL A 123 -1.71 -3.75 2.35
CA VAL A 123 -0.50 -3.46 3.15
C VAL A 123 0.19 -2.19 2.66
N PHE A 124 0.42 -2.09 1.35
CA PHE A 124 1.19 -0.99 0.79
C PHE A 124 0.40 0.32 0.89
N ALA A 125 -0.86 0.35 0.48
CA ALA A 125 -1.70 1.55 0.55
C ALA A 125 -1.83 2.05 1.99
N SER A 126 -2.06 1.16 2.97
CA SER A 126 -2.14 1.57 4.37
C SER A 126 -0.80 2.06 4.94
N ALA A 127 0.33 1.44 4.58
CA ALA A 127 1.64 1.91 4.97
C ALA A 127 1.95 3.31 4.41
N LEU A 128 1.47 3.63 3.19
CA LEU A 128 1.62 4.97 2.61
C LEU A 128 0.71 6.01 3.25
N ILE A 129 -0.50 5.63 3.67
CA ILE A 129 -1.43 6.53 4.39
C ILE A 129 -0.85 6.94 5.75
N LEU A 130 -0.27 5.99 6.47
CA LEU A 130 0.27 6.20 7.82
C LEU A 130 1.72 6.70 7.81
N GLY A 131 2.43 6.46 6.72
CA GLY A 131 3.82 6.86 6.55
C GLY A 131 3.98 8.38 6.43
N LYS A 132 5.12 8.87 6.93
CA LYS A 132 5.54 10.27 6.72
C LYS A 132 6.13 10.56 5.35
N VAL A 133 6.36 9.54 4.55
CA VAL A 133 6.99 9.65 3.23
C VAL A 133 5.99 9.21 2.18
N TYR A 134 5.63 10.14 1.29
CA TYR A 134 4.79 9.84 0.13
C TYR A 134 5.45 10.37 -1.15
N SER A 135 5.36 9.58 -2.22
CA SER A 135 5.72 10.01 -3.57
C SER A 135 4.57 9.69 -4.52
N PRO A 136 4.17 10.63 -5.39
CA PRO A 136 3.13 10.39 -6.39
C PRO A 136 3.40 9.16 -7.27
N GLN A 137 4.66 8.77 -7.45
CA GLN A 137 5.07 7.61 -8.25
C GLN A 137 4.59 6.28 -7.66
N TYR A 138 4.30 6.21 -6.35
CA TYR A 138 3.82 4.99 -5.71
C TYR A 138 2.44 4.56 -6.22
N VAL A 139 1.64 5.51 -6.73
CA VAL A 139 0.33 5.20 -7.31
C VAL A 139 0.45 4.20 -8.46
N LEU A 140 1.52 4.24 -9.27
CA LEU A 140 1.67 3.35 -10.42
C LEU A 140 1.71 1.87 -9.99
N TRP A 141 2.43 1.59 -8.91
CA TRP A 141 2.52 0.25 -8.32
C TRP A 141 1.18 -0.17 -7.70
N LEU A 142 0.54 0.74 -6.97
CA LEU A 142 -0.77 0.49 -6.38
C LEU A 142 -1.84 0.25 -7.44
N THR A 143 -1.82 0.98 -8.55
CA THR A 143 -2.77 0.82 -9.66
C THR A 143 -2.63 -0.56 -10.28
N ALA A 144 -1.41 -1.01 -10.55
CA ALA A 144 -1.17 -2.36 -11.08
C ALA A 144 -1.71 -3.44 -10.14
N LEU A 145 -1.42 -3.33 -8.83
CA LEU A 145 -1.93 -4.26 -7.82
C LEU A 145 -3.47 -4.21 -7.72
N ALA A 146 -4.05 -3.01 -7.76
CA ALA A 146 -5.49 -2.83 -7.69
C ALA A 146 -6.18 -3.48 -8.88
N VAL A 147 -5.71 -3.24 -10.11
CA VAL A 147 -6.27 -3.82 -11.34
C VAL A 147 -6.30 -5.35 -11.28
N ILE A 148 -5.22 -5.97 -10.80
CA ILE A 148 -5.15 -7.43 -10.61
C ILE A 148 -6.11 -7.91 -9.50
N ALA A 149 -6.35 -7.08 -8.49
CA ALA A 149 -7.20 -7.40 -7.34
C ALA A 149 -8.72 -7.19 -7.59
N LEU A 150 -9.12 -6.53 -8.68
CA LEU A 150 -10.52 -6.24 -8.98
C LEU A 150 -11.31 -7.52 -9.34
N LYS A 151 -12.38 -7.81 -8.58
CA LYS A 151 -13.29 -8.93 -8.86
C LYS A 151 -14.77 -8.55 -8.96
N THR A 152 -15.16 -7.38 -8.44
CA THR A 152 -16.57 -6.96 -8.40
C THR A 152 -16.79 -5.59 -9.04
N LYS A 153 -18.02 -5.34 -9.54
CA LYS A 153 -18.42 -4.03 -10.07
C LYS A 153 -18.32 -2.91 -9.02
N GLN A 154 -18.64 -3.21 -7.76
CA GLN A 154 -18.55 -2.24 -6.66
C GLN A 154 -17.10 -1.80 -6.41
N THR A 155 -16.16 -2.75 -6.45
CA THR A 155 -14.74 -2.45 -6.31
C THR A 155 -14.18 -1.71 -7.52
N LEU A 156 -14.67 -1.99 -8.73
CA LEU A 156 -14.31 -1.24 -9.94
C LEU A 156 -14.73 0.24 -9.84
N VAL A 157 -15.93 0.53 -9.33
CA VAL A 157 -16.38 1.92 -9.12
C VAL A 157 -15.47 2.64 -8.11
N MET A 158 -15.14 1.97 -7.00
CA MET A 158 -14.24 2.55 -5.99
C MET A 158 -12.82 2.76 -6.52
N PHE A 159 -12.34 1.87 -7.41
CA PHE A 159 -11.07 2.04 -8.10
C PHE A 159 -11.05 3.33 -8.93
N TRP A 160 -12.09 3.61 -9.71
CA TRP A 160 -12.15 4.84 -10.49
C TRP A 160 -12.25 6.09 -9.64
N ILE A 161 -13.03 6.06 -8.54
CA ILE A 161 -13.08 7.16 -7.57
C ILE A 161 -11.68 7.44 -7.01
N TRP A 162 -10.95 6.39 -6.62
CA TRP A 162 -9.59 6.51 -6.13
C TRP A 162 -8.62 7.02 -7.20
N GLN A 163 -8.67 6.52 -8.44
CA GLN A 163 -7.82 7.00 -9.54
C GLN A 163 -8.05 8.48 -9.88
N ILE A 164 -9.31 8.94 -9.88
CA ILE A 164 -9.62 10.36 -10.09
C ILE A 164 -9.04 11.20 -8.95
N ALA A 165 -9.17 10.76 -7.70
CA ALA A 165 -8.58 11.45 -6.56
C ALA A 165 -7.04 11.53 -6.63
N GLU A 166 -6.38 10.45 -7.09
CA GLU A 166 -4.94 10.41 -7.31
C GLU A 166 -4.50 11.35 -8.45
N LEU A 167 -5.27 11.42 -9.52
CA LEU A 167 -5.00 12.32 -10.65
C LEU A 167 -5.16 13.80 -10.24
N ILE A 168 -6.21 14.13 -9.50
CA ILE A 168 -6.41 15.47 -8.92
C ILE A 168 -5.24 15.80 -8.00
N TYR A 169 -4.84 14.89 -7.13
CA TYR A 169 -3.68 15.07 -6.26
C TYR A 169 -2.38 15.27 -7.05
N HIS A 170 -2.17 14.51 -8.13
CA HIS A 170 -1.00 14.65 -9.00
C HIS A 170 -0.90 16.05 -9.59
N VAL A 171 -2.00 16.61 -10.09
CA VAL A 171 -2.01 18.00 -10.57
C VAL A 171 -1.77 18.97 -9.41
N ALA A 172 -2.40 18.73 -8.26
CA ALA A 172 -2.32 19.60 -7.09
C ALA A 172 -0.89 19.75 -6.53
N ILE A 173 -0.10 18.67 -6.47
CA ILE A 173 1.29 18.75 -5.98
C ILE A 173 2.14 19.64 -6.90
N TRP A 174 2.02 19.52 -8.22
CA TRP A 174 2.78 20.36 -9.15
C TRP A 174 2.33 21.81 -9.12
N GLN A 175 1.03 22.07 -9.01
CA GLN A 175 0.49 23.43 -8.83
C GLN A 175 0.95 24.05 -7.50
N HIS A 176 1.08 23.26 -6.44
CA HIS A 176 1.59 23.75 -5.17
C HIS A 176 3.09 24.06 -5.24
N LEU A 177 3.89 23.19 -5.87
CA LEU A 177 5.32 23.42 -6.09
C LEU A 177 5.58 24.62 -7.01
N ALA A 178 4.73 24.85 -8.02
CA ALA A 178 4.77 26.05 -8.85
C ALA A 178 4.60 27.33 -8.01
N LEU A 179 3.67 27.34 -7.07
CA LEU A 179 3.49 28.48 -6.15
C LEU A 179 4.74 28.75 -5.31
N LEU A 180 5.40 27.69 -4.82
CA LEU A 180 6.65 27.80 -4.04
C LEU A 180 7.84 28.30 -4.86
N THR A 181 7.77 28.22 -6.19
CA THR A 181 8.79 28.71 -7.12
C THR A 181 8.44 30.09 -7.71
N ASN A 182 7.54 30.83 -7.05
CA ASN A 182 7.07 32.17 -7.43
C ASN A 182 6.33 32.23 -8.78
N ALA A 183 5.66 31.14 -9.18
CA ALA A 183 4.75 31.19 -10.33
C ALA A 183 3.54 32.09 -10.04
N HIS A 184 3.03 32.77 -11.07
CA HIS A 184 1.86 33.64 -10.97
C HIS A 184 0.58 32.89 -10.59
N PHE A 185 0.47 31.62 -11.00
CA PHE A 185 -0.65 30.74 -10.68
C PHE A 185 -0.12 29.50 -9.95
N GLY A 186 -0.81 29.12 -8.88
CA GLY A 186 -0.49 27.92 -8.13
C GLY A 186 -1.49 27.67 -7.01
N LEU A 187 -1.35 26.51 -6.36
CA LEU A 187 -2.31 26.04 -5.36
C LEU A 187 -1.88 26.41 -3.95
N SER A 188 -2.76 27.06 -3.18
CA SER A 188 -2.46 27.41 -1.79
C SER A 188 -2.28 26.18 -0.90
N GLN A 189 -1.57 26.33 0.22
CA GLN A 189 -1.33 25.25 1.18
C GLN A 189 -2.63 24.61 1.69
N ALA A 190 -3.67 25.42 1.94
CA ALA A 190 -4.95 24.93 2.43
C ALA A 190 -5.66 24.04 1.39
N PHE A 191 -5.70 24.47 0.12
CA PHE A 191 -6.31 23.66 -0.94
C PHE A 191 -5.50 22.39 -1.24
N TYR A 192 -4.17 22.48 -1.24
CA TYR A 192 -3.31 21.31 -1.40
C TYR A 192 -3.49 20.31 -0.24
N GLY A 193 -3.57 20.80 0.99
CA GLY A 193 -3.87 19.99 2.17
C GLY A 193 -5.23 19.30 2.07
N ALA A 194 -6.27 20.03 1.66
CA ALA A 194 -7.62 19.47 1.47
C ALA A 194 -7.63 18.35 0.40
N ILE A 195 -7.01 18.57 -0.75
CA ILE A 195 -6.91 17.57 -1.82
C ILE A 195 -6.13 16.34 -1.34
N THR A 196 -5.07 16.53 -0.54
CA THR A 196 -4.33 15.43 0.08
C THR A 196 -5.24 14.59 0.98
N LEU A 197 -6.06 15.22 1.81
CA LEU A 197 -7.02 14.51 2.68
C LEU A 197 -8.08 13.76 1.87
N ILE A 198 -8.60 14.35 0.80
CA ILE A 198 -9.56 13.71 -0.11
C ILE A 198 -8.94 12.44 -0.73
N ARG A 199 -7.70 12.52 -1.22
CA ARG A 199 -6.97 11.36 -1.76
C ARG A 199 -6.78 10.27 -0.71
N LEU A 200 -6.42 10.64 0.53
CA LEU A 200 -6.28 9.68 1.63
C LEU A 200 -7.62 9.00 1.94
N ALA A 201 -8.72 9.75 1.98
CA ALA A 201 -10.06 9.21 2.18
C ALA A 201 -10.47 8.24 1.04
N ALA A 202 -10.19 8.59 -0.21
CA ALA A 202 -10.43 7.73 -1.36
C ALA A 202 -9.59 6.44 -1.31
N SER A 203 -8.33 6.53 -0.84
CA SER A 203 -7.45 5.37 -0.64
C SER A 203 -8.00 4.43 0.45
N ILE A 204 -8.48 4.99 1.57
CA ILE A 204 -9.14 4.22 2.64
C ILE A 204 -10.42 3.54 2.11
N ALA A 205 -11.23 4.25 1.32
CA ALA A 205 -12.43 3.69 0.71
C ALA A 205 -12.09 2.52 -0.24
N MET A 206 -11.00 2.62 -1.00
CA MET A 206 -10.53 1.53 -1.87
C MET A 206 -10.07 0.30 -1.05
N ILE A 207 -9.29 0.52 0.02
CA ILE A 207 -8.88 -0.56 0.94
C ILE A 207 -10.11 -1.24 1.55
N TYR A 208 -11.08 -0.46 2.01
CA TYR A 208 -12.33 -0.98 2.57
C TYR A 208 -13.11 -1.80 1.55
N SER A 209 -13.21 -1.33 0.30
CA SER A 209 -13.88 -2.04 -0.78
C SER A 209 -13.24 -3.39 -1.08
N LEU A 210 -11.90 -3.46 -1.13
CA LEU A 210 -11.16 -4.72 -1.30
C LEU A 210 -11.33 -5.65 -0.09
N ALA A 211 -11.25 -5.12 1.13
CA ALA A 211 -11.48 -5.91 2.34
C ALA A 211 -12.91 -6.46 2.42
N ARG A 212 -13.90 -5.72 1.91
CA ARG A 212 -15.29 -6.17 1.79
C ARG A 212 -15.42 -7.25 0.71
N GLN A 213 -14.79 -7.07 -0.45
CA GLN A 213 -14.73 -8.07 -1.53
C GLN A 213 -14.18 -9.41 -1.01
N LEU A 214 -13.09 -9.37 -0.24
CA LEU A 214 -12.49 -10.56 0.39
C LEU A 214 -13.45 -11.29 1.33
N ARG A 215 -14.25 -10.55 2.10
CA ARG A 215 -15.29 -11.12 2.97
C ARG A 215 -16.48 -11.68 2.18
N GLN A 216 -16.84 -11.05 1.06
CA GLN A 216 -17.99 -11.40 0.23
C GLN A 216 -17.74 -12.56 -0.75
N ALA A 217 -16.49 -12.89 -1.07
CA ALA A 217 -16.15 -14.13 -1.77
C ALA A 217 -16.71 -15.40 -1.06
N ARG A 218 -17.16 -15.24 0.20
CA ARG A 218 -18.02 -16.17 0.96
C ARG A 218 -19.34 -16.54 0.27
N SER A 219 -19.94 -15.68 -0.55
CA SER A 219 -21.32 -15.87 -1.05
C SER A 219 -21.42 -16.32 -2.51
N THR A 220 -20.31 -16.40 -3.22
CA THR A 220 -20.26 -16.68 -4.67
C THR A 220 -19.57 -17.98 -5.04
N GLN A 221 -19.02 -18.72 -4.07
CA GLN A 221 -19.03 -20.18 -4.20
C GLN A 221 -20.50 -20.57 -4.10
N GLY A 222 -21.11 -20.83 -5.27
CA GLY A 222 -22.52 -21.17 -5.40
C GLY A 222 -22.93 -22.19 -4.35
N LYS A 223 -24.17 -22.08 -3.88
CA LYS A 223 -24.71 -23.10 -2.99
C LYS A 223 -24.53 -24.43 -3.72
N PRO A 224 -24.19 -25.54 -3.04
CA PRO A 224 -23.98 -26.83 -3.69
C PRO A 224 -25.21 -27.34 -4.45
N TRP A 225 -26.33 -26.63 -4.40
CA TRP A 225 -27.57 -26.90 -5.13
C TRP A 225 -27.74 -26.06 -6.40
N ASP A 226 -26.89 -25.04 -6.65
CA ASP A 226 -26.94 -24.23 -7.88
C ASP A 226 -26.65 -25.11 -9.12
N PHE A 227 -25.86 -26.19 -8.98
CA PHE A 227 -25.65 -27.18 -10.05
C PHE A 227 -26.93 -27.96 -10.43
N LEU A 228 -27.89 -28.10 -9.50
CA LEU A 228 -29.15 -28.81 -9.78
C LEU A 228 -30.09 -28.00 -10.68
N PHE A 229 -29.90 -26.69 -10.73
CA PHE A 229 -30.75 -25.78 -11.50
C PHE A 229 -30.08 -25.29 -12.79
N GLU A 230 -28.75 -25.47 -12.93
CA GLU A 230 -28.00 -25.11 -14.14
C GLU A 230 -28.19 -26.12 -15.28
N THR A 231 -28.66 -27.35 -15.01
CA THR A 231 -29.04 -28.33 -16.04
C THR A 231 -30.44 -28.10 -16.63
N ALA A 232 -31.20 -27.13 -16.11
CA ALA A 232 -32.56 -26.82 -16.58
C ALA A 232 -32.62 -25.67 -17.61
N SER A 233 -31.51 -24.98 -17.88
CA SER A 233 -31.43 -24.03 -18.99
C SER A 233 -31.07 -24.78 -20.28
N THR A 234 -32.13 -25.08 -21.02
CA THR A 234 -32.16 -25.63 -22.37
C THR A 234 -31.12 -24.97 -23.28
N TYR A 235 -30.28 -25.78 -23.94
CA TYR A 235 -29.58 -25.35 -25.15
C TYR A 235 -30.61 -25.21 -26.30
N PRO A 236 -30.43 -24.23 -27.20
CA PRO A 236 -31.31 -24.00 -28.35
C PRO A 236 -31.30 -25.17 -29.35
#